data_AF-A0A815TAR1-F1
#
_entry.id   AF-A0A815TAR1-F1
#
_cell.length_a   1.000
_cell.length_b   1.000
_cell.length_c   1.000
_cell.angle_alpha   90.00
_cell.angle_beta   90.00
_cell.angle_gamma   90.00
#
_symmetry.space_group_name_H-M   'P 1'
#
loop_
_entity.id
_entity.type
_entity.pdbx_description
1 polymer ?
#
loop_
_entity_poly.entity_id
_entity_poly.type
_entity_poly.pdbx_seq_one_letter_code
_entity_poly.pdbx_strand_id
1 'polypeptide(L)'
;MALCLANSLVVKGDLNLYDQLVRYKWWYRAGYMSSTGKCFDIGLSTSQSLQEFESRQMDFSKKYNIAYEEIDYIAGDKHLIDEFNVYCSDTEVAGNGALMRLGPVPLFFYRFPKYAVE
;
A
#
# COMPACT_ATOMS: atom_id res chain seq x y z
N MET A 1 -5.96 -7.35 -3.91
CA MET A 1 -5.79 -6.03 -3.27
C MET A 1 -6.69 -5.78 -2.06
N ALA A 2 -8.01 -5.94 -2.12
CA ALA A 2 -8.89 -5.67 -0.96
C ALA A 2 -8.47 -6.44 0.31
N LEU A 3 -8.08 -7.71 0.17
CA LEU A 3 -7.53 -8.50 1.29
C LEU A 3 -6.24 -7.89 1.87
N CYS A 4 -5.35 -7.39 1.02
CA CYS A 4 -4.12 -6.72 1.46
C CYS A 4 -4.44 -5.46 2.29
N LEU A 5 -5.43 -4.67 1.86
CA LEU A 5 -5.90 -3.49 2.60
C LEU A 5 -6.49 -3.89 3.96
N ALA A 6 -7.39 -4.88 3.97
CA ALA A 6 -7.96 -5.40 5.21
C ALA A 6 -6.87 -5.88 6.17
N ASN A 7 -5.84 -6.54 5.65
CA ASN A 7 -4.73 -7.04 6.44
C ASN A 7 -3.87 -5.90 7.01
N SER A 8 -3.64 -4.83 6.23
CA SER A 8 -3.01 -3.59 6.69
C SER A 8 -3.73 -2.98 7.88
N LEU A 9 -5.04 -2.73 7.72
CA LEU A 9 -5.89 -2.16 8.76
C LEU A 9 -5.86 -3.00 10.05
N VAL A 10 -6.03 -4.32 9.94
CA VAL A 10 -6.07 -5.21 11.12
C VAL A 10 -4.72 -5.28 11.83
N VAL A 11 -3.61 -5.37 11.09
CA VAL A 11 -2.27 -5.53 11.69
C VAL A 11 -1.72 -4.23 12.25
N LYS A 12 -2.02 -3.10 11.60
CA LYS A 12 -1.56 -1.79 12.08
C LYS A 12 -2.52 -1.16 13.10
N GLY A 13 -3.75 -1.65 13.18
CA GLY A 13 -4.78 -1.09 14.04
C GLY A 13 -5.27 0.29 13.59
N ASP A 14 -4.84 0.75 12.41
CA ASP A 14 -5.19 2.03 11.81
C ASP A 14 -4.84 2.03 10.31
N LEU A 15 -5.17 3.11 9.60
CA LEU A 15 -4.75 3.33 8.22
C LEU A 15 -3.27 3.69 8.16
N ASN A 16 -2.45 2.75 7.65
CA ASN A 16 -1.04 2.99 7.36
C ASN A 16 -0.81 2.83 5.85
N LEU A 17 -0.74 3.96 5.15
CA LEU A 17 -0.63 3.98 3.68
C LEU A 17 0.64 3.30 3.16
N TYR A 18 1.74 3.38 3.91
CA TYR A 18 2.98 2.72 3.56
C TYR A 18 2.84 1.19 3.62
N ASP A 19 2.37 0.66 4.74
CA ASP A 19 2.13 -0.77 4.92
C ASP A 19 1.12 -1.31 3.91
N GLN A 20 0.09 -0.53 3.59
CA GLN A 20 -0.86 -0.85 2.52
C GLN A 20 -0.14 -1.04 1.16
N LEU A 21 0.74 -0.11 0.77
CA LEU A 21 1.49 -0.21 -0.48
C LEU A 21 2.52 -1.35 -0.47
N VAL A 22 3.18 -1.60 0.66
CA VAL A 22 4.06 -2.78 0.86
C VAL A 22 3.29 -4.07 0.60
N ARG A 23 2.09 -4.22 1.15
CA ARG A 23 1.26 -5.42 0.94
C ARG A 23 0.74 -5.54 -0.49
N TYR A 24 0.47 -4.42 -1.15
CA TYR A 24 0.17 -4.42 -2.58
C TYR A 24 1.38 -4.82 -3.42
N LYS A 25 2.59 -4.38 -3.04
CA LYS A 25 3.85 -4.83 -3.66
C LYS A 25 4.04 -6.34 -3.48
N TRP A 26 3.79 -6.90 -2.30
CA TRP A 26 3.86 -8.35 -2.09
C TRP A 26 2.84 -9.11 -2.95
N TRP A 27 1.63 -8.57 -3.12
CA TRP A 27 0.65 -9.14 -4.04
C TRP A 27 1.15 -9.10 -5.48
N TYR A 28 1.67 -7.95 -5.92
CA TYR A 28 2.18 -7.72 -7.26
C TYR A 28 3.37 -8.62 -7.61
N ARG A 29 4.35 -8.75 -6.70
CA ARG A 29 5.59 -9.50 -6.94
C ARG A 29 5.49 -10.99 -6.64
N ALA A 30 4.79 -11.36 -5.57
CA ALA A 30 4.79 -12.73 -5.03
C ALA A 30 3.40 -13.37 -4.96
N GLY A 31 2.34 -12.71 -5.44
CA GLY A 31 0.98 -13.25 -5.36
C GLY A 31 0.42 -13.32 -3.94
N TYR A 32 0.96 -12.53 -3.01
CA TYR A 32 0.44 -12.44 -1.64
C TYR A 32 -1.07 -12.16 -1.63
N MET A 33 -1.84 -13.00 -0.93
CA MET A 33 -3.31 -12.95 -0.88
C MET A 33 -4.01 -13.05 -2.25
N SER A 34 -3.33 -13.62 -3.25
CA SER A 34 -3.95 -14.00 -4.53
C SER A 34 -4.64 -15.35 -4.41
N SER A 35 -5.82 -15.49 -5.02
CA SER A 35 -6.53 -16.77 -5.12
C SER A 35 -5.83 -17.79 -6.02
N THR A 36 -4.89 -17.36 -6.86
CA THR A 36 -4.15 -18.23 -7.80
C THR A 36 -2.68 -18.41 -7.41
N GLY A 37 -2.25 -17.84 -6.28
CA GLY A 37 -0.86 -17.87 -5.83
C GLY A 37 0.10 -16.97 -6.63
N LYS A 38 -0.39 -16.21 -7.62
CA LYS A 38 0.39 -15.24 -8.40
C LYS A 38 -0.39 -13.95 -8.63
N CYS A 39 0.27 -12.84 -8.95
CA CYS A 39 -0.44 -11.65 -9.42
C CYS A 39 -1.10 -11.95 -10.77
N PHE A 40 -2.37 -11.56 -10.91
CA PHE A 40 -3.12 -11.63 -12.17
C PHE A 40 -4.11 -10.47 -12.23
N ASP A 41 -4.50 -10.08 -13.45
CA ASP A 41 -5.49 -9.04 -13.73
C ASP A 41 -5.20 -7.68 -13.04
N ILE A 42 -3.94 -7.26 -13.07
CA ILE A 42 -3.54 -5.95 -12.55
C ILE A 42 -3.75 -4.87 -13.62
N GLY A 43 -4.47 -3.81 -13.26
CA GLY A 43 -4.67 -2.66 -14.14
C GLY A 43 -3.41 -1.79 -14.28
N LEU A 44 -3.22 -1.19 -15.45
CA LEU A 44 -2.04 -0.40 -15.81
C LEU A 44 -1.67 0.65 -14.75
N SER A 45 -2.63 1.48 -14.35
CA SER A 45 -2.40 2.54 -13.36
C SER A 45 -1.97 2.02 -11.99
N THR A 46 -2.50 0.85 -11.60
CA THR A 46 -2.10 0.21 -10.33
C THR A 46 -0.69 -0.33 -10.44
N SER A 47 -0.34 -1.00 -11.55
CA SER A 47 1.03 -1.47 -11.76
C SER A 47 2.05 -0.33 -11.81
N GLN A 48 1.74 0.78 -12.50
CA GLN A 48 2.60 1.95 -12.57
C GLN A 48 2.81 2.59 -11.19
N SER A 49 1.73 2.74 -10.40
CA SER A 49 1.84 3.29 -9.05
C SER A 49 2.70 2.43 -8.12
N LEU A 50 2.64 1.10 -8.26
CA LEU A 50 3.47 0.18 -7.47
C LEU A 50 4.94 0.19 -7.92
N GLN A 51 5.20 0.31 -9.21
CA GLN A 51 6.56 0.48 -9.73
C GLN A 51 7.20 1.79 -9.26
N GLU A 52 6.43 2.88 -9.26
CA GLU A 52 6.87 4.17 -8.71
C GLU A 52 7.14 4.07 -7.21
N PHE A 53 6.26 3.39 -6.45
CA PHE A 53 6.49 3.11 -5.03
C PHE A 53 7.81 2.33 -4.79
N GLU A 54 8.07 1.30 -5.58
CA GLU A 54 9.33 0.52 -5.51
C GLU A 54 10.56 1.37 -5.84
N SER A 55 10.48 2.24 -6.85
CA SER A 55 11.55 3.17 -7.19
C SER A 55 11.85 4.11 -6.03
N ARG A 56 10.80 4.70 -5.42
CA ARG A 56 10.94 5.56 -4.25
C ARG A 56 11.51 4.82 -3.05
N GLN A 57 11.10 3.57 -2.80
CA GLN A 57 11.68 2.73 -1.74
C GLN A 57 13.18 2.54 -1.95
N MET A 58 13.63 2.30 -3.18
CA MET A 58 15.04 2.13 -3.49
C MET A 58 15.86 3.40 -3.25
N ASP A 59 15.34 4.57 -3.63
CA ASP A 59 16.04 5.83 -3.38
C ASP A 59 16.02 6.23 -1.90
N PHE A 60 14.91 5.96 -1.20
CA PHE A 60 14.79 6.19 0.24
C PHE A 60 15.74 5.29 1.04
N SER A 61 15.85 4.01 0.69
CA SER A 61 16.81 3.06 1.28
C SER A 61 18.24 3.59 1.21
N LYS A 62 18.67 4.14 0.06
CA LYS A 62 19.98 4.76 -0.09
C LYS A 62 20.12 6.03 0.76
N LYS A 63 19.11 6.91 0.76
CA LYS A 63 19.13 8.18 1.50
C LYS A 63 19.33 7.99 3.00
N TYR A 64 18.67 6.99 3.59
CA TYR A 64 18.72 6.72 5.03
C TYR A 64 19.67 5.58 5.42
N ASN A 65 20.39 5.01 4.46
CA ASN A 65 21.29 3.87 4.68
C ASN A 65 20.58 2.69 5.36
N ILE A 66 19.38 2.36 4.87
CA ILE A 66 18.55 1.24 5.34
C ILE A 66 18.76 0.07 4.35
N ALA A 67 19.00 -1.14 4.85
CA ALA A 67 19.10 -2.31 3.98
C ALA A 67 17.80 -2.49 3.19
N TYR A 68 17.89 -2.81 1.90
CA TYR A 68 16.71 -2.85 1.04
C TYR A 68 15.70 -3.92 1.49
N GLU A 69 16.16 -4.99 2.13
CA GLU A 69 15.33 -6.05 2.71
C GLU A 69 14.51 -5.56 3.92
N GLU A 70 14.98 -4.50 4.59
CA GLU A 70 14.32 -3.92 5.77
C GLU A 70 13.32 -2.82 5.38
N ILE A 71 13.37 -2.32 4.14
CA ILE A 71 12.58 -1.15 3.71
C ILE A 71 11.08 -1.39 3.88
N ASP A 72 10.59 -2.62 3.69
CA ASP A 72 9.18 -2.96 3.84
C ASP A 72 8.67 -2.88 5.28
N TYR A 73 9.57 -2.87 6.26
CA TYR A 73 9.26 -2.98 7.67
C TYR A 73 9.39 -1.66 8.43
N ILE A 74 9.70 -0.56 7.73
CA ILE A 74 9.84 0.78 8.34
C ILE A 74 8.51 1.41 8.78
N ALA A 75 7.37 0.75 8.51
CA ALA A 75 6.02 1.27 8.83
C ALA A 75 5.79 1.59 10.32
N GLY A 76 6.64 1.12 11.24
CA GLY A 76 6.61 1.45 12.66
C GLY A 76 7.42 2.69 13.05
N ASP A 77 8.30 3.17 12.17
CA ASP A 77 9.08 4.38 12.40
C ASP A 77 8.35 5.58 11.80
N LYS A 78 7.69 6.35 12.65
CA LYS A 78 6.92 7.52 12.24
C LYS A 78 7.77 8.58 11.54
N HIS A 79 9.02 8.78 11.97
CA HIS A 79 9.90 9.78 11.36
C HIS A 79 10.19 9.43 9.90
N LEU A 80 10.48 8.15 9.63
CA LEU A 80 10.74 7.70 8.27
C LEU A 80 9.48 7.74 7.40
N ILE A 81 8.33 7.31 7.94
CA ILE A 81 7.08 7.29 7.19
C ILE A 81 6.57 8.70 6.84
N ASP A 82 6.72 9.67 7.75
CA ASP A 82 6.32 11.05 7.49
C ASP A 82 7.16 11.69 6.36
N GLU A 83 8.39 11.23 6.14
CA GLU A 83 9.26 11.69 5.03
C GLU A 83 9.05 10.90 3.71
N PHE A 84 8.36 9.75 3.75
CA PHE A 84 8.15 8.93 2.56
C PHE A 84 6.87 9.35 1.80
N ASN A 85 7.02 9.83 0.56
CA ASN A 85 5.86 10.17 -0.28
C ASN A 85 5.17 8.91 -0.84
N VAL A 86 4.07 8.52 -0.21
CA VAL A 86 3.21 7.38 -0.61
C VAL A 86 2.30 7.66 -1.81
N TYR A 87 2.14 8.91 -2.25
CA TYR A 87 1.28 9.26 -3.38
C TYR A 87 2.02 9.02 -4.70
N CYS A 88 1.92 7.78 -5.20
CA CYS A 88 2.67 7.28 -6.36
C CYS A 88 1.85 7.22 -7.65
N SER A 89 0.61 7.71 -7.65
CA SER A 89 -0.27 7.72 -8.83
C SER A 89 -0.11 9.00 -9.64
N ASP A 90 -0.25 8.88 -10.95
CA ASP A 90 -0.29 10.01 -11.88
C ASP A 90 -1.61 10.79 -11.73
N THR A 91 -1.55 12.10 -11.95
CA THR A 91 -2.64 13.07 -11.83
C THR A 91 -3.74 12.91 -12.88
N GLU A 92 -3.43 12.34 -14.06
CA GLU A 92 -4.40 12.16 -15.15
C GLU A 92 -5.16 10.82 -15.09
N VAL A 93 -5.12 10.15 -13.94
CA VAL A 93 -5.68 8.80 -13.77
C VAL A 93 -6.93 8.83 -12.88
N ALA A 94 -8.08 8.49 -13.47
CA ALA A 94 -9.38 8.41 -12.78
C ALA A 94 -10.04 7.01 -12.87
N GLY A 95 -9.23 5.95 -12.91
CA GLY A 95 -9.74 4.57 -13.03
C GLY A 95 -10.36 4.00 -11.74
N ASN A 96 -11.19 2.96 -11.87
CA ASN A 96 -11.93 2.33 -10.77
C ASN A 96 -11.07 1.52 -9.77
N GLY A 97 -9.76 1.44 -9.98
CA GLY A 97 -8.86 0.58 -9.20
C GLY A 97 -8.98 0.79 -7.68
N ALA A 98 -9.08 2.05 -7.24
CA ALA A 98 -9.23 2.39 -5.83
C ALA A 98 -10.61 2.03 -5.26
N LEU A 99 -11.68 2.28 -6.01
CA LEU A 99 -13.05 1.97 -5.59
C LEU A 99 -13.27 0.46 -5.39
N MET A 100 -12.74 -0.37 -6.30
CA MET A 100 -12.90 -1.83 -6.26
C MET A 100 -12.30 -2.52 -5.03
N ARG A 101 -11.48 -1.80 -4.24
CA ARG A 101 -10.81 -2.32 -3.04
C ARG A 101 -11.19 -1.57 -1.77
N LEU A 102 -12.14 -0.65 -1.82
CA LEU A 102 -12.49 0.25 -0.72
C LEU A 102 -13.20 -0.45 0.45
N GLY A 103 -13.93 -1.53 0.20
CA GLY A 103 -14.81 -2.20 1.17
C GLY A 103 -14.25 -2.43 2.60
N PRO A 104 -12.97 -2.80 2.80
CA PRO A 104 -12.40 -2.98 4.13
C PRO A 104 -12.37 -1.72 5.00
N VAL A 105 -12.24 -0.52 4.42
CA VAL A 105 -12.12 0.74 5.18
C VAL A 105 -13.38 1.03 6.01
N PRO A 106 -14.59 1.13 5.43
CA PRO A 106 -15.80 1.37 6.23
C PRO A 106 -16.13 0.22 7.18
N LEU A 107 -15.75 -1.02 6.84
CA LEU A 107 -15.92 -2.17 7.74
C LEU A 107 -15.01 -2.07 8.97
N PHE A 108 -13.76 -1.64 8.81
CA PHE A 108 -12.83 -1.46 9.92
C PHE A 108 -13.27 -0.32 10.85
N PHE A 109 -13.67 0.81 10.27
CA PHE A 109 -14.08 2.01 11.01
C PHE A 109 -15.58 2.03 11.37
N TYR A 110 -16.31 0.92 11.32
CA TYR A 110 -17.78 0.90 11.50
C TYR A 110 -18.26 1.52 12.83
N ARG A 111 -17.45 1.43 13.90
CA ARG A 111 -17.75 2.05 15.21
C ARG A 111 -17.50 3.55 15.24
N PHE A 112 -16.63 4.05 14.36
CA PHE A 112 -16.22 5.44 14.28
C PHE A 112 -16.13 5.92 12.81
N PRO A 113 -17.27 6.00 12.08
CA PRO A 113 -17.27 6.20 10.63
C PRO A 113 -16.57 7.48 10.14
N LYS A 114 -16.47 8.51 10.99
CA LYS A 114 -15.74 9.75 10.68
C LYS A 114 -14.27 9.50 10.29
N TYR A 115 -13.61 8.54 10.92
CA TYR A 115 -12.21 8.19 10.62
C TYR A 115 -12.05 7.42 9.30
N ALA A 116 -13.15 7.00 8.65
CA ALA A 116 -13.09 6.37 7.34
C ALA A 116 -12.93 7.36 6.18
N VAL A 117 -13.13 8.67 6.44
CA VAL A 117 -13.23 9.72 5.43
C VAL A 117 -12.17 10.82 5.61
N GLU A 118 -11.54 10.87 6.78
CA GLU A 118 -10.46 11.80 7.16
C GLU A 118 -9.08 11.19 6.85
#